data_AF-A0AAU1PSR7-F1
#
_entry.id   AF-A0AAU1PSR7-F1
#
_cell.length_a   1.000
_cell.length_b   1.000
_cell.length_c   1.000
_cell.angle_alpha   90.00
_cell.angle_beta   90.00
_cell.angle_gamma   90.00
#
_symmetry.space_group_name_H-M   'P 1'
#
loop_
_entity.id
_entity.type
_entity.pdbx_description
1 polymer ?
#
loop_
_entity_poly.entity_id
_entity_poly.type
_entity_poly.pdbx_seq_one_letter_code
_entity_poly.pdbx_strand_id
1 'polypeptide(L)'
;MTADRTPLDRTGMAELLDRAGHSISGILTAEYAAPTSRPYLRPVLGVLLTGPGVVAELTDRLETLVAEPLPASSGGLFTLASYASALGWLTESLVELTTTVDLIPGLIDSVTQAVLGSAQEAEAEGTEDLFEDFGVFFTDEQWDTVADAAATAGLTVEGYVAAAGLAYAAALTFRTDCAEIVSGLRQDAAYVATESSLDHAATGEDPGSLPTLVRSLLTRMEMEDVQ
;
A
#
# COMPACT_ATOMS: atom_id res chain seq x y z
N MET A 1 -38.03 -3.39 -6.63
CA MET A 1 -38.31 -2.29 -5.68
C MET A 1 -37.25 -1.24 -5.93
N THR A 2 -37.51 -0.30 -6.84
CA THR A 2 -36.57 0.76 -7.21
C THR A 2 -36.49 1.72 -6.03
N ALA A 3 -35.39 1.68 -5.27
CA ALA A 3 -35.13 2.70 -4.28
C ALA A 3 -34.96 4.02 -5.03
N ASP A 4 -35.88 4.95 -4.81
CA ASP A 4 -35.83 6.33 -5.31
C ASP A 4 -34.68 7.04 -4.58
N ARG A 5 -33.45 6.73 -4.96
CA ARG A 5 -32.25 7.34 -4.40
C ARG A 5 -32.05 8.66 -5.10
N THR A 6 -32.17 9.74 -4.34
CA THR A 6 -31.79 11.07 -4.82
C THR A 6 -30.33 11.01 -5.28
N PRO A 7 -30.02 11.47 -6.51
CA PRO A 7 -28.63 11.56 -6.97
C PRO A 7 -27.78 12.33 -5.97
N LEU A 8 -26.55 11.87 -5.73
CA LEU A 8 -25.61 12.58 -4.86
C LEU A 8 -25.38 14.00 -5.40
N ASP A 9 -25.55 14.99 -4.53
CA ASP A 9 -25.15 16.36 -4.83
C ASP A 9 -23.62 16.51 -4.76
N ARG A 10 -23.10 17.69 -5.13
CA ARG A 10 -21.65 17.95 -5.13
C ARG A 10 -21.02 17.74 -3.75
N THR A 11 -21.71 18.16 -2.69
CA THR A 11 -21.24 17.96 -1.31
C THR A 11 -21.14 16.47 -0.99
N GLY A 12 -22.17 15.68 -1.31
CA GLY A 12 -22.18 14.24 -1.11
C GLY A 12 -21.09 13.51 -1.91
N MET A 13 -20.79 13.96 -3.13
CA MET A 13 -19.68 13.43 -3.93
C MET A 13 -18.31 13.76 -3.33
N ALA A 14 -18.08 15.01 -2.92
CA ALA A 14 -16.83 15.39 -2.27
C ALA A 14 -16.62 14.64 -0.94
N GLU A 15 -17.67 14.53 -0.11
CA GLU A 15 -17.63 13.76 1.15
C GLU A 15 -17.36 12.26 0.92
N LEU A 16 -17.81 11.71 -0.20
CA LEU A 16 -17.53 10.31 -0.53
C LEU A 16 -16.02 10.08 -0.73
N LEU A 17 -15.37 10.95 -1.50
CA LEU A 17 -13.93 10.86 -1.75
C LEU A 17 -13.12 11.14 -0.48
N ASP A 18 -13.53 12.12 0.33
CA ASP A 18 -12.87 12.43 1.60
C ASP A 18 -13.01 11.27 2.61
N ARG A 19 -14.19 10.65 2.70
CA ARG A 19 -14.39 9.44 3.51
C ARG A 19 -13.50 8.28 3.04
N ALA A 20 -13.40 8.05 1.74
CA ALA A 20 -12.50 7.02 1.21
C ALA A 20 -11.03 7.31 1.60
N GLY A 21 -10.60 8.57 1.47
CA GLY A 21 -9.27 9.00 1.91
C GLY A 21 -9.05 8.81 3.41
N HIS A 22 -10.08 9.04 4.23
CA HIS A 22 -10.03 8.80 5.67
C HIS A 22 -9.89 7.31 6.01
N SER A 23 -10.71 6.44 5.39
CA SER A 23 -10.63 4.99 5.60
C SER A 23 -9.24 4.44 5.21
N ILE A 24 -8.68 4.87 4.07
CA ILE A 24 -7.33 4.47 3.63
C ILE A 24 -6.24 5.02 4.57
N SER A 25 -6.38 6.26 5.05
CA SER A 25 -5.45 6.83 6.04
C SER A 25 -5.39 6.01 7.32
N GLY A 26 -6.49 5.36 7.73
CA GLY A 26 -6.53 4.46 8.87
C GLY A 26 -5.52 3.31 8.78
N ILE A 27 -5.28 2.79 7.56
CA ILE A 27 -4.31 1.71 7.30
C ILE A 27 -2.89 2.17 7.67
N LEU A 28 -2.53 3.41 7.34
CA LEU A 28 -1.19 3.98 7.57
C LEU A 28 -0.83 4.09 9.06
N THR A 29 -1.85 4.18 9.91
CA THR A 29 -1.71 4.35 11.36
C THR A 29 -1.97 3.06 12.14
N ALA A 30 -2.32 1.97 11.44
CA ALA A 30 -2.59 0.70 12.08
C ALA A 30 -1.29 0.10 12.62
N GLU A 31 -1.20 -0.04 13.94
CA GLU A 31 -0.11 -0.73 14.60
C GLU A 31 -0.59 -2.06 15.15
N TYR A 32 0.23 -3.10 15.00
CA TYR A 32 -0.07 -4.41 15.54
C TYR A 32 1.19 -5.05 16.14
N ALA A 33 1.02 -5.70 17.30
CA ALA A 33 2.09 -6.41 17.96
C ALA A 33 2.47 -7.65 17.14
N ALA A 34 3.74 -7.77 16.78
CA ALA A 34 4.22 -8.96 16.09
C ALA A 34 4.21 -10.18 17.03
N PRO A 35 3.84 -11.37 16.54
CA PRO A 35 4.07 -12.62 17.27
C PRO A 35 5.55 -12.75 17.60
N THR A 36 5.87 -13.22 18.80
CA THR A 36 7.26 -13.44 19.24
C THR A 36 8.02 -14.37 18.30
N SER A 37 7.34 -15.32 17.67
CA SER A 37 7.93 -16.24 16.68
C SER A 37 8.24 -15.61 15.33
N ARG A 38 7.72 -14.42 15.01
CA ARG A 38 7.92 -13.74 13.72
C ARG A 38 8.08 -12.21 13.90
N PRO A 39 9.09 -11.74 14.64
CA PRO A 39 9.27 -10.33 14.92
C PRO A 39 9.55 -9.51 13.65
N TYR A 40 10.17 -10.13 12.64
CA TYR A 40 10.49 -9.53 11.34
C TYR A 40 9.25 -9.08 10.54
N LEU A 41 8.04 -9.60 10.85
CA LEU A 41 6.80 -9.19 10.17
C LEU A 41 6.17 -7.91 10.74
N ARG A 42 6.70 -7.36 11.84
CA ARG A 42 6.13 -6.17 12.49
C ARG A 42 5.77 -5.03 11.53
N PRO A 43 6.60 -4.67 10.52
CA PRO A 43 6.29 -3.56 9.61
C PRO A 43 5.02 -3.77 8.77
N VAL A 44 4.64 -5.02 8.47
CA VAL A 44 3.54 -5.34 7.55
C VAL A 44 2.24 -5.72 8.25
N LEU A 45 2.28 -6.12 9.52
CA LEU A 45 1.11 -6.70 10.21
C LEU A 45 -0.07 -5.74 10.34
N GLY A 46 0.17 -4.47 10.70
CA GLY A 46 -0.91 -3.49 10.83
C GLY A 46 -1.64 -3.28 9.50
N VAL A 47 -0.88 -3.21 8.41
CA VAL A 47 -1.40 -3.09 7.06
C VAL A 47 -2.18 -4.34 6.64
N LEU A 48 -1.60 -5.53 6.82
CA LEU A 48 -2.24 -6.80 6.41
C LEU A 48 -3.54 -7.09 7.18
N LEU A 49 -3.65 -6.62 8.42
CA LEU A 49 -4.86 -6.82 9.23
C LEU A 49 -5.95 -5.79 8.93
N THR A 50 -5.59 -4.59 8.49
CA THR A 50 -6.54 -3.47 8.29
C THR A 50 -6.95 -3.31 6.83
N GLY A 51 -5.99 -3.48 5.91
CA GLY A 51 -6.15 -3.27 4.47
C GLY A 51 -7.33 -4.02 3.85
N PRO A 52 -7.47 -5.35 4.07
CA PRO A 52 -8.60 -6.11 3.52
C PRO A 52 -9.97 -5.58 3.96
N GLY A 53 -10.09 -5.11 5.20
CA GLY A 53 -11.33 -4.52 5.72
C GLY A 53 -11.69 -3.21 5.03
N VAL A 54 -10.69 -2.35 4.78
CA VAL A 54 -10.88 -1.11 4.03
C VAL A 54 -11.23 -1.40 2.57
N VAL A 55 -10.56 -2.34 1.91
CA VAL A 55 -10.90 -2.75 0.53
C VAL A 55 -12.35 -3.26 0.45
N ALA A 56 -12.78 -4.08 1.40
CA ALA A 56 -14.16 -4.57 1.46
C ALA A 56 -15.17 -3.42 1.65
N GLU A 57 -14.91 -2.51 2.60
CA GLU A 57 -15.75 -1.31 2.83
C GLU A 57 -15.89 -0.47 1.55
N LEU A 58 -14.76 -0.21 0.87
CA LEU A 58 -14.77 0.59 -0.34
C LEU A 58 -15.47 -0.12 -1.50
N THR A 59 -15.31 -1.44 -1.60
CA THR A 59 -15.99 -2.26 -2.61
C THR A 59 -17.51 -2.23 -2.42
N ASP A 60 -18.00 -2.50 -1.20
CA ASP A 60 -19.44 -2.45 -0.88
C ASP A 60 -20.05 -1.08 -1.22
N ARG A 61 -19.27 -0.02 -0.97
CA ARG A 61 -19.68 1.35 -1.27
C ARG A 61 -19.70 1.62 -2.77
N LEU A 62 -18.71 1.16 -3.53
CA LEU A 62 -18.69 1.24 -4.99
C LEU A 62 -19.89 0.51 -5.60
N GLU A 63 -20.15 -0.71 -5.17
CA GLU A 63 -21.31 -1.50 -5.59
C GLU A 63 -22.62 -0.75 -5.32
N THR A 64 -22.72 -0.10 -4.16
CA THR A 64 -23.88 0.73 -3.81
C THR A 64 -24.04 1.94 -4.73
N LEU A 65 -22.95 2.54 -5.21
CA LEU A 65 -22.95 3.70 -6.10
C LEU A 65 -23.33 3.33 -7.55
N VAL A 66 -22.93 2.14 -8.01
CA VAL A 66 -23.27 1.64 -9.35
C VAL A 66 -24.60 0.90 -9.41
N ALA A 67 -25.18 0.55 -8.25
CA ALA A 67 -26.53 0.01 -8.13
C ALA A 67 -27.58 1.08 -8.47
N GLU A 68 -27.82 1.21 -9.77
CA GLU A 68 -28.75 2.05 -10.55
C GLU A 68 -29.71 3.04 -9.83
N PRO A 69 -29.92 4.25 -10.39
CA PRO A 69 -29.36 4.72 -11.68
C PRO A 69 -27.93 5.22 -11.54
N LEU A 70 -27.08 4.88 -12.52
CA LEU A 70 -25.69 5.33 -12.60
C LEU A 70 -25.60 6.87 -12.60
N PRO A 71 -24.54 7.46 -12.02
CA PRO A 71 -24.33 8.90 -12.09
C PRO A 71 -24.17 9.34 -13.55
N ALA A 72 -25.19 10.00 -14.11
CA ALA A 72 -25.17 10.48 -15.49
C ALA A 72 -24.55 11.87 -15.65
N SER A 73 -24.20 12.54 -14.53
CA SER A 73 -23.52 13.83 -14.55
C SER A 73 -22.01 13.66 -14.68
N SER A 74 -21.32 14.63 -15.28
CA SER A 74 -19.85 14.62 -15.40
C SER A 74 -19.19 14.57 -14.01
N GLY A 75 -19.71 15.30 -13.02
CA GLY A 75 -19.25 15.22 -11.64
C GLY A 75 -19.42 13.83 -11.03
N GLY A 76 -20.52 13.14 -11.34
CA GLY A 76 -20.75 11.77 -10.93
C GLY A 76 -19.76 10.79 -11.55
N LEU A 77 -19.50 10.91 -12.85
CA LEU A 77 -18.51 10.10 -13.56
C LEU A 77 -17.08 10.36 -13.07
N PHE A 78 -16.72 11.63 -12.84
CA PHE A 78 -15.43 12.01 -12.26
C PHE A 78 -15.23 11.38 -10.87
N THR A 79 -16.24 11.50 -10.01
CA THR A 79 -16.22 10.94 -8.66
C THR A 79 -16.09 9.41 -8.71
N LEU A 80 -16.87 8.76 -9.58
CA LEU A 80 -16.80 7.32 -9.77
C LEU A 80 -15.43 6.87 -10.27
N ALA A 81 -14.85 7.58 -11.24
CA ALA A 81 -13.53 7.28 -11.76
C ALA A 81 -12.44 7.45 -10.69
N SER A 82 -12.44 8.56 -9.94
CA SER A 82 -11.51 8.78 -8.81
C SER A 82 -11.64 7.66 -7.77
N TYR A 83 -12.86 7.32 -7.37
CA TYR A 83 -13.13 6.27 -6.39
C TYR A 83 -12.68 4.89 -6.87
N ALA A 84 -13.01 4.53 -8.11
CA ALA A 84 -12.62 3.24 -8.70
C ALA A 84 -11.11 3.14 -8.88
N SER A 85 -10.43 4.22 -9.27
CA SER A 85 -8.96 4.28 -9.35
C SER A 85 -8.32 4.08 -7.97
N ALA A 86 -8.84 4.73 -6.92
CA ALA A 86 -8.35 4.52 -5.56
C ALA A 86 -8.49 3.07 -5.10
N LEU A 87 -9.66 2.46 -5.34
CA LEU A 87 -9.92 1.08 -4.96
C LEU A 87 -9.04 0.10 -5.75
N GLY A 88 -8.91 0.30 -7.06
CA GLY A 88 -8.07 -0.52 -7.92
C GLY A 88 -6.61 -0.50 -7.46
N TRP A 89 -6.05 0.70 -7.32
CA TRP A 89 -4.66 0.89 -6.88
C TRP A 89 -4.43 0.30 -5.48
N LEU A 90 -5.31 0.56 -4.51
CA LEU A 90 -5.19 -0.02 -3.17
C LEU A 90 -5.20 -1.55 -3.19
N THR A 91 -6.07 -2.13 -4.01
CA THR A 91 -6.20 -3.59 -4.15
C THR A 91 -4.93 -4.18 -4.74
N GLU A 92 -4.38 -3.56 -5.78
CA GLU A 92 -3.12 -3.96 -6.40
C GLU A 92 -1.94 -3.88 -5.43
N SER A 93 -1.75 -2.73 -4.76
CA SER A 93 -0.71 -2.58 -3.74
C SER A 93 -0.85 -3.61 -2.61
N LEU A 94 -2.06 -4.00 -2.23
CA LEU A 94 -2.29 -5.03 -1.21
C LEU A 94 -1.92 -6.43 -1.72
N VAL A 95 -2.22 -6.74 -2.98
CA VAL A 95 -1.81 -7.99 -3.63
C VAL A 95 -0.28 -8.06 -3.71
N GLU A 96 0.39 -6.98 -4.09
CA GLU A 96 1.86 -6.93 -4.12
C GLU A 96 2.49 -7.12 -2.73
N LEU A 97 1.92 -6.46 -1.72
CA LEU A 97 2.35 -6.61 -0.34
C LEU A 97 2.21 -8.06 0.13
N THR A 98 1.04 -8.67 -0.07
CA THR A 98 0.80 -10.07 0.34
C THR A 98 1.72 -11.04 -0.40
N THR A 99 1.90 -10.83 -1.70
CA THR A 99 2.83 -11.62 -2.53
C THR A 99 4.26 -11.52 -2.01
N THR A 100 4.72 -10.32 -1.67
CA THR A 100 6.08 -10.11 -1.14
C THR A 100 6.26 -10.75 0.23
N VAL A 101 5.25 -10.68 1.09
CA VAL A 101 5.27 -11.32 2.41
C VAL A 101 5.30 -12.85 2.28
N ASP A 102 4.60 -13.41 1.28
CA ASP A 102 4.60 -14.85 0.99
C ASP A 102 5.97 -15.36 0.48
N LEU A 103 6.84 -14.48 -0.04
CA LEU A 103 8.20 -14.83 -0.44
C LEU A 103 9.18 -14.94 0.75
N ILE A 104 8.88 -14.30 1.88
CA ILE A 104 9.79 -14.22 3.03
C ILE A 104 10.23 -15.61 3.55
N PRO A 105 9.34 -16.61 3.72
CA PRO A 105 9.76 -17.95 4.15
C PRO A 105 10.79 -18.59 3.21
N GLY A 106 10.59 -18.48 1.90
CA GLY A 106 11.52 -19.04 0.90
C GLY A 106 12.87 -18.30 0.87
N LEU A 107 12.86 -16.99 1.11
CA LEU A 107 14.07 -16.19 1.30
C LEU A 107 14.85 -16.66 2.53
N ILE A 108 14.19 -16.83 3.67
CA ILE A 108 14.79 -17.33 4.91
C ILE A 108 15.48 -18.68 4.67
N ASP A 109 14.78 -19.62 4.02
CA ASP A 109 15.33 -20.95 3.73
C ASP A 109 16.57 -20.87 2.83
N SER A 110 16.53 -20.02 1.80
CA SER A 110 17.64 -19.84 0.86
C SER A 110 18.87 -19.23 1.53
N VAL A 111 18.69 -18.19 2.34
CA VAL A 111 19.78 -17.56 3.10
C VAL A 111 20.37 -18.53 4.11
N THR A 112 19.53 -19.26 4.84
CA THR A 112 19.98 -20.25 5.83
C THR A 112 20.82 -21.35 5.17
N GLN A 113 20.42 -21.84 3.99
CA GLN A 113 21.19 -22.84 3.25
C GLN A 113 22.53 -22.30 2.75
N ALA A 114 22.56 -21.05 2.27
CA ALA A 114 23.80 -20.41 1.82
C ALA A 114 24.81 -20.25 2.98
N VAL A 115 24.34 -19.79 4.14
CA VAL A 115 25.17 -19.61 5.35
C VAL A 115 25.67 -20.95 5.90
N LEU A 116 24.82 -21.99 5.94
CA LEU A 116 25.25 -23.32 6.37
C LEU A 116 26.22 -23.98 5.38
N GLY A 117 26.04 -23.73 4.09
CA GLY A 117 26.94 -24.20 3.04
C GLY A 117 28.31 -23.52 3.06
N SER A 118 28.36 -22.21 3.32
CA SER A 118 29.60 -21.44 3.44
C SER A 118 30.34 -21.71 4.76
N ALA A 119 29.63 -21.98 5.85
CA ALA A 119 30.23 -22.37 7.14
C ALA A 119 30.97 -23.71 7.11
N GLN A 120 30.74 -24.57 6.09
CA GLN A 120 31.57 -25.75 5.85
C GLN A 120 32.89 -25.44 5.13
N GLU A 121 33.06 -24.25 4.55
CA GLU A 121 34.24 -23.85 3.79
C GLU A 121 35.05 -22.69 4.43
N ALA A 122 34.47 -21.92 5.35
CA ALA A 122 35.12 -20.77 5.99
C ALA A 122 35.37 -20.98 7.50
N GLU A 123 36.63 -20.91 7.92
CA GLU A 123 37.00 -20.64 9.31
C GLU A 123 36.57 -19.21 9.67
N ALA A 124 35.46 -19.08 10.39
CA ALA A 124 35.06 -17.95 11.24
C ALA A 124 35.55 -16.54 10.82
N GLU A 125 35.00 -15.99 9.74
CA GLU A 125 34.95 -14.55 9.51
C GLU A 125 33.60 -14.04 10.02
N GLY A 126 33.61 -13.00 10.86
CA GLY A 126 32.46 -12.56 11.64
C GLY A 126 31.36 -11.97 10.76
N THR A 127 30.11 -12.23 11.14
CA THR A 127 28.89 -11.71 10.49
C THR A 127 28.89 -10.19 10.30
N GLU A 128 29.65 -9.44 11.11
CA GLU A 128 29.77 -7.97 11.04
C GLU A 128 30.36 -7.49 9.71
N ASP A 129 31.36 -8.20 9.15
CA ASP A 129 32.05 -7.79 7.90
C ASP A 129 31.10 -7.81 6.69
N LEU A 130 30.10 -8.69 6.68
CA LEU A 130 29.11 -8.78 5.59
C LEU A 130 28.19 -7.56 5.52
N PHE A 131 27.94 -6.86 6.63
CA PHE A 131 27.04 -5.70 6.67
C PHE A 131 27.76 -4.37 6.51
N GLU A 132 29.06 -4.30 6.84
CA GLU A 132 29.90 -3.14 6.52
C GLU A 132 30.00 -2.92 5.01
N ASP A 133 30.05 -4.00 4.22
CA ASP A 133 30.05 -3.95 2.75
C ASP A 133 28.76 -3.33 2.16
N PHE A 134 27.64 -3.36 2.90
CA PHE A 134 26.39 -2.70 2.53
C PHE A 134 26.25 -1.28 3.12
N GLY A 135 27.25 -0.78 3.84
CA GLY A 135 27.23 0.55 4.46
C GLY A 135 26.20 0.71 5.58
N VAL A 136 25.78 -0.39 6.20
CA VAL A 136 24.83 -0.39 7.32
C VAL A 136 25.61 -0.50 8.63
N PHE A 137 25.72 0.62 9.35
CA PHE A 137 26.41 0.68 10.64
C PHE A 137 25.39 0.58 11.78
N PHE A 138 25.32 -0.60 12.40
CA PHE A 138 24.63 -0.76 13.68
C PHE A 138 25.61 -0.48 14.82
N THR A 139 25.11 0.15 15.89
CA THR A 139 25.81 0.14 17.17
C THR A 139 25.81 -1.26 17.78
N ASP A 140 26.77 -1.58 18.64
CA ASP A 140 26.83 -2.87 19.36
C ASP A 140 25.49 -3.22 20.02
N GLU A 141 24.82 -2.24 20.66
CA GLU A 141 23.51 -2.43 21.31
C GLU A 141 22.40 -2.79 20.30
N GLN A 142 22.45 -2.22 19.09
CA GLN A 142 21.51 -2.56 18.02
C GLN A 142 21.80 -3.95 17.45
N TRP A 143 23.07 -4.35 17.37
CA TRP A 143 23.46 -5.71 16.97
C TRP A 143 22.99 -6.76 17.97
N ASP A 144 23.17 -6.53 19.27
CA ASP A 144 22.66 -7.40 20.32
C ASP A 144 21.13 -7.56 20.22
N THR A 145 20.43 -6.45 19.96
CA THR A 145 18.97 -6.47 19.76
C THR A 145 18.56 -7.31 18.55
N VAL A 146 19.28 -7.19 17.44
CA VAL A 146 19.03 -7.98 16.22
C VAL A 146 19.32 -9.46 16.45
N ALA A 147 20.43 -9.77 17.13
CA ALA A 147 20.81 -11.14 17.46
C ALA A 147 19.79 -11.82 18.37
N ASP A 148 19.30 -11.13 19.41
CA ASP A 148 18.25 -11.62 20.30
C ASP A 148 16.92 -11.84 19.56
N ALA A 149 16.55 -10.93 18.66
CA ALA A 149 15.35 -11.07 17.85
C ALA A 149 15.45 -12.24 16.86
N ALA A 150 16.61 -12.43 16.23
CA ALA A 150 16.89 -13.56 15.36
C ALA A 150 16.82 -14.89 16.13
N ALA A 151 17.46 -14.96 17.30
CA ALA A 151 17.44 -16.13 18.18
C ALA A 151 16.02 -16.47 18.63
N THR A 152 15.21 -15.47 19.00
CA THR A 152 13.80 -15.65 19.37
C THR A 152 12.96 -16.17 18.21
N ALA A 153 13.26 -15.73 16.99
CA ALA A 153 12.62 -16.21 15.77
C ALA A 153 13.14 -17.58 15.30
N GLY A 154 14.19 -18.12 15.92
CA GLY A 154 14.86 -19.35 15.49
C GLY A 154 15.58 -19.20 14.15
N LEU A 155 16.05 -17.99 13.81
CA LEU A 155 16.71 -17.65 12.55
C LEU A 155 18.19 -17.33 12.78
N THR A 156 19.01 -17.43 11.72
CA THR A 156 20.31 -16.77 11.69
C THR A 156 20.12 -15.25 11.63
N VAL A 157 21.16 -14.50 12.02
CA VAL A 157 21.12 -13.02 11.97
C VAL A 157 20.87 -12.53 10.55
N GLU A 158 21.52 -13.13 9.55
CA GLU A 158 21.37 -12.82 8.13
C GLU A 158 19.97 -13.15 7.62
N GLY A 159 19.42 -14.31 7.99
CA GLY A 159 18.06 -14.71 7.65
C GLY A 159 17.03 -13.75 8.25
N TYR A 160 17.25 -13.30 9.48
CA TYR A 160 16.41 -12.31 10.15
C TYR A 160 16.50 -10.94 9.48
N VAL A 161 17.70 -10.43 9.19
CA VAL A 161 17.90 -9.13 8.55
C VAL A 161 17.32 -9.12 7.14
N ALA A 162 17.52 -10.18 6.35
CA ALA A 162 16.94 -10.31 5.02
C ALA A 162 15.40 -10.31 5.07
N ALA A 163 14.80 -11.08 5.99
CA ALA A 163 13.35 -11.12 6.17
C ALA A 163 12.77 -9.77 6.64
N ALA A 164 13.41 -9.13 7.62
CA ALA A 164 12.98 -7.84 8.15
C ALA A 164 13.15 -6.71 7.12
N GLY A 165 14.23 -6.72 6.35
CA GLY A 165 14.48 -5.78 5.26
C GLY A 165 13.43 -5.89 4.16
N LEU A 166 13.10 -7.10 3.71
CA LEU A 166 12.06 -7.32 2.72
C LEU A 166 10.67 -6.89 3.23
N ALA A 167 10.32 -7.25 4.47
CA ALA A 167 9.07 -6.82 5.09
C ALA A 167 8.97 -5.29 5.21
N TYR A 168 10.06 -4.64 5.61
CA TYR A 168 10.11 -3.18 5.73
C TYR A 168 9.99 -2.48 4.37
N ALA A 169 10.71 -2.96 3.35
CA ALA A 169 10.63 -2.42 1.99
C ALA A 169 9.20 -2.54 1.44
N ALA A 170 8.57 -3.71 1.59
CA ALA A 170 7.18 -3.92 1.17
C ALA A 170 6.20 -2.98 1.89
N ALA A 171 6.37 -2.83 3.21
CA ALA A 171 5.56 -1.90 4.00
C ALA A 171 5.75 -0.45 3.55
N LEU A 172 6.98 -0.03 3.22
CA LEU A 172 7.29 1.32 2.78
C LEU A 172 6.66 1.64 1.42
N THR A 173 6.76 0.72 0.46
CA THR A 173 6.11 0.86 -0.85
C THR A 173 4.60 1.00 -0.67
N PHE A 174 3.97 0.08 0.06
CA PHE A 174 2.53 0.12 0.30
C PHE A 174 2.08 1.43 0.98
N ARG A 175 2.83 1.89 1.99
CA ARG A 175 2.52 3.15 2.69
C ARG A 175 2.67 4.37 1.77
N THR A 176 3.63 4.34 0.86
CA THR A 176 3.83 5.39 -0.15
C THR A 176 2.62 5.44 -1.08
N ASP A 177 2.21 4.30 -1.63
CA ASP A 177 1.02 4.22 -2.49
C ASP A 177 -0.24 4.71 -1.76
N CYS A 178 -0.46 4.27 -0.51
CA CYS A 178 -1.59 4.76 0.30
C CYS A 178 -1.56 6.28 0.51
N ALA A 179 -0.39 6.87 0.77
CA ALA A 179 -0.26 8.31 0.94
C ALA A 179 -0.57 9.07 -0.37
N GLU A 180 -0.13 8.53 -1.52
CA GLU A 180 -0.46 9.07 -2.84
C GLU A 180 -1.95 8.98 -3.14
N ILE A 181 -2.57 7.83 -2.88
CA ILE A 181 -4.02 7.64 -3.05
C ILE A 181 -4.81 8.62 -2.19
N VAL A 182 -4.47 8.76 -0.91
CA VAL A 182 -5.14 9.70 0.00
C VAL A 182 -4.98 11.15 -0.46
N SER A 183 -3.79 11.53 -0.93
CA SER A 183 -3.54 12.87 -1.46
C SER A 183 -4.38 13.13 -2.72
N GLY A 184 -4.44 12.17 -3.64
CA GLY A 184 -5.24 12.27 -4.86
C GLY A 184 -6.74 12.36 -4.57
N LEU A 185 -7.27 11.52 -3.66
CA LEU A 185 -8.67 11.58 -3.23
C LEU A 185 -9.04 12.94 -2.64
N ARG A 186 -8.17 13.55 -1.82
CA ARG A 186 -8.40 14.88 -1.25
C ARG A 186 -8.41 15.98 -2.32
N GLN A 187 -7.50 15.90 -3.29
CA GLN A 187 -7.46 16.85 -4.41
C GLN A 187 -8.72 16.72 -5.26
N ASP A 188 -9.14 15.50 -5.56
CA ASP A 188 -10.36 15.21 -6.33
C ASP A 188 -11.63 15.63 -5.58
N ALA A 189 -11.68 15.42 -4.26
CA ALA A 189 -12.77 15.90 -3.40
C ALA A 189 -12.88 17.44 -3.43
N ALA A 190 -11.75 18.14 -3.30
CA ALA A 190 -11.71 19.59 -3.37
C ALA A 190 -12.16 20.11 -4.74
N TYR A 191 -11.70 19.46 -5.82
CA TYR A 191 -12.11 19.78 -7.19
C TYR A 191 -13.63 19.66 -7.37
N VAL A 192 -14.22 18.53 -6.96
CA VAL A 192 -15.68 18.30 -7.07
C VAL A 192 -16.49 19.30 -6.23
N ALA A 193 -15.95 19.74 -5.08
CA ALA A 193 -16.61 20.70 -4.21
C ALA A 193 -16.65 22.13 -4.80
N THR A 194 -15.58 22.55 -5.50
CA THR A 194 -15.42 23.94 -5.97
C THR A 194 -15.80 24.14 -7.43
N GLU A 195 -15.66 23.12 -8.26
CA GLU A 195 -15.66 23.31 -9.70
C GLU A 195 -17.08 23.33 -10.28
N SER A 196 -17.48 24.51 -10.76
CA SER A 196 -18.81 24.76 -11.35
C SER A 196 -18.94 24.18 -12.77
N SER A 197 -17.81 23.89 -13.41
CA SER A 197 -17.76 23.37 -14.78
C SER A 197 -18.14 21.89 -14.89
N LEU A 198 -18.20 21.11 -13.80
CA LEU A 198 -18.66 19.71 -13.84
C LEU A 198 -20.13 19.54 -14.30
N ASP A 199 -20.93 20.61 -14.24
CA ASP A 199 -22.31 20.67 -14.75
C ASP A 199 -22.37 20.77 -16.28
N HIS A 200 -21.30 21.24 -16.93
CA HIS A 200 -21.18 21.30 -18.39
C HIS A 200 -20.14 20.27 -18.78
N ALA A 201 -20.58 19.14 -19.34
CA ALA A 201 -19.74 18.05 -19.83
C ALA A 201 -18.36 18.57 -20.22
N ALA A 202 -17.34 18.28 -19.41
CA ALA A 202 -15.97 18.60 -19.70
C ALA A 202 -15.53 17.70 -20.86
N THR A 203 -16.02 18.01 -22.07
CA THR A 203 -15.55 17.50 -23.36
C THR A 203 -14.26 18.19 -23.77
N GLY A 204 -13.51 18.76 -22.82
CA GLY A 204 -12.23 19.36 -23.08
C GLY A 204 -11.18 18.26 -23.16
N GLU A 205 -10.41 18.22 -24.24
CA GLU A 205 -9.21 17.39 -24.40
C GLU A 205 -8.09 17.72 -23.40
N ASP A 206 -8.36 18.53 -22.38
CA ASP A 206 -7.40 18.93 -21.37
C ASP A 206 -7.17 17.77 -20.38
N PRO A 207 -5.94 17.24 -20.26
CA PRO A 207 -5.58 16.27 -19.23
C PRO A 207 -5.94 16.75 -17.81
N GLY A 208 -6.08 18.06 -17.60
CA GLY A 208 -6.57 18.68 -16.37
C GLY A 208 -7.98 18.24 -15.94
N SER A 209 -8.79 17.68 -16.85
CA SER A 209 -10.17 17.26 -16.62
C SER A 209 -10.31 15.86 -16.01
N LEU A 210 -9.26 15.04 -16.03
CA LEU A 210 -9.23 13.71 -15.42
C LEU A 210 -9.00 13.80 -13.91
N PRO A 211 -9.55 12.87 -13.12
CA PRO A 211 -9.20 12.73 -11.71
C PRO A 211 -7.69 12.61 -11.52
N THR A 212 -7.19 13.19 -10.43
CA THR A 212 -5.77 13.18 -10.07
C THR A 212 -5.23 11.76 -10.03
N LEU A 213 -5.99 10.83 -9.46
CA LEU A 213 -5.60 9.42 -9.38
C LEU A 213 -5.50 8.76 -10.76
N VAL A 214 -6.41 9.07 -11.68
CA VAL A 214 -6.36 8.54 -13.04
C VAL A 214 -5.09 9.02 -13.74
N ARG A 215 -4.74 10.31 -13.59
CA ARG A 215 -3.49 10.85 -14.15
C ARG A 215 -2.26 10.19 -13.56
N SER A 216 -2.21 10.04 -12.23
CA SER A 216 -1.10 9.37 -11.55
C SER A 216 -0.89 7.94 -12.05
N LEU A 217 -1.97 7.17 -12.23
CA LEU A 217 -1.90 5.81 -12.75
C LEU A 217 -1.40 5.78 -14.20
N LEU A 218 -1.91 6.66 -15.07
CA LEU A 218 -1.44 6.75 -16.45
C LEU A 218 0.05 7.08 -16.53
N THR A 219 0.53 8.02 -15.71
CA THR A 219 1.95 8.34 -15.65
C THR A 219 2.80 7.17 -15.15
N ARG A 220 2.31 6.36 -14.20
CA ARG A 220 3.02 5.14 -13.75
C ARG A 220 3.13 4.11 -14.86
N MET A 221 2.02 3.83 -15.58
CA MET A 221 2.03 2.92 -16.72
C MET A 221 3.00 3.35 -17.82
N GLU A 222 3.04 4.65 -18.13
CA GLU A 222 3.99 5.20 -19.12
C GLU A 222 5.46 5.06 -18.70
N MET A 223 5.75 5.05 -17.40
CA MET A 223 7.11 4.83 -16.89
C MET A 223 7.49 3.34 -16.86
N GLU A 224 6.51 2.46 -16.65
CA GLU A 224 6.70 0.99 -16.65
C GLU A 224 6.94 0.44 -18.06
N ASP A 225 6.30 1.00 -19.09
CA ASP A 225 6.50 0.62 -20.51
C ASP A 225 7.88 1.01 -21.08
N VAL A 226 8.67 1.80 -20.35
CA VAL A 226 9.99 2.30 -20.77
C VAL A 226 11.15 1.48 -20.17
N GLN A 227 10.87 0.47 -19.34
CA GLN A 227 11.85 -0.46 -18.75
C GLN A 227 11.86 -1.83 -19.43
#